data_AF-A0A9D3WCT5-F1
#
_entry.id   AF-A0A9D3WCT5-F1
#
_cell.length_a   1.000
_cell.length_b   1.000
_cell.length_c   1.000
_cell.angle_alpha   90.00
_cell.angle_beta   90.00
_cell.angle_gamma   90.00
#
_symmetry.space_group_name_H-M   'P 1'
#
loop_
_entity.id
_entity.type
_entity.pdbx_description
1 polymer ?
#
loop_
_entity_poly.entity_id
_entity_poly.type
_entity_poly.pdbx_seq_one_letter_code
_entity_poly.pdbx_strand_id
1 'polypeptide(L)'
;MQCKEECQVFRPIATFSQNIWRYQFPPFSSADELSQVFDSLTQETAHLKEKVKDILMGSTADPIENVKFIDTLLRLGISYHFEDDIKNQLETFFTSHHNLFSGNHHDLNSTSIVFRVFKQYGFKMSCDVFNKFKNTDGKFKETLIDDVRGMLSLYEAAYLRVHGEDLLEEALAFTTEHLKSLEN
;
A
#
# COMPACT_ATOMS: atom_id res chain seq x y z
N MET A 1 41.02 17.82 58.21
CA MET A 1 39.88 16.94 57.89
C MET A 1 38.90 17.79 57.08
N GLN A 2 38.92 17.65 55.76
CA GLN A 2 38.22 18.56 54.84
C GLN A 2 36.99 17.81 54.30
N CYS A 3 35.80 18.19 54.77
CA CYS A 3 34.53 17.63 54.32
C CYS A 3 34.32 18.00 52.85
N LYS A 4 34.11 16.99 52.00
CA LYS A 4 33.65 17.18 50.62
C LYS A 4 32.21 17.69 50.66
N GLU A 5 31.96 18.84 50.04
CA GLU A 5 30.60 19.31 49.77
C GLU A 5 29.91 18.33 48.81
N GLU A 6 28.75 17.83 49.22
CA GLU A 6 27.87 17.04 48.35
C GLU A 6 27.28 17.98 47.29
N CYS A 7 27.63 17.75 46.02
CA CYS A 7 27.08 18.48 44.89
C CYS A 7 25.57 18.18 44.79
N GLN A 8 24.71 19.14 45.15
CA GLN A 8 23.26 19.01 45.01
C GLN A 8 22.90 18.77 43.54
N VAL A 9 22.41 17.57 43.23
CA VAL A 9 21.93 17.22 41.89
C VAL A 9 20.60 17.94 41.63
N PHE A 10 20.64 19.02 40.84
CA PHE A 10 19.43 19.70 40.38
C PHE A 10 18.75 18.87 39.28
N ARG A 11 17.53 18.37 39.55
CA ARG A 11 16.71 17.69 38.53
C ARG A 11 15.73 18.69 37.91
N PRO A 12 15.79 18.96 36.59
CA PRO A 12 14.82 19.84 35.92
C PRO A 12 13.39 19.32 36.05
N ILE A 13 12.42 20.24 36.17
CA ILE A 13 11.00 19.91 36.19
C ILE A 13 10.58 19.46 34.79
N ALA A 14 9.95 18.29 34.71
CA ALA A 14 9.40 17.76 33.46
C ALA A 14 8.11 18.51 33.08
N THR A 15 8.06 19.04 31.86
CA THR A 15 6.87 19.71 31.28
C THR A 15 6.16 18.84 30.24
N PHE A 16 6.30 17.51 30.35
CA PHE A 16 5.67 16.57 29.42
C PHE A 16 4.14 16.57 29.60
N SER A 17 3.42 16.46 28.48
CA SER A 17 1.97 16.27 28.48
C SER A 17 1.59 14.99 29.22
N GLN A 18 0.45 15.03 29.91
CA GLN A 18 -0.04 13.87 30.64
C GLN A 18 -0.42 12.72 29.69
N ASN A 19 -0.32 11.49 30.20
CA ASN A 19 -0.83 10.33 29.49
C ASN A 19 -2.36 10.43 29.33
N ILE A 20 -2.81 10.59 28.09
CA ILE A 20 -4.24 10.69 27.73
C ILE A 20 -5.02 9.39 27.98
N TRP A 21 -4.33 8.25 28.15
CA TRP A 21 -4.92 6.93 28.29
C TRP A 21 -5.01 6.41 29.73
N ARG A 22 -4.60 7.21 30.73
CA ARG A 22 -4.30 6.78 32.10
C ARG A 22 -5.37 5.90 32.77
N TYR A 23 -6.64 6.09 32.43
CA TYR A 23 -7.76 5.32 32.99
C TYR A 23 -8.74 4.78 31.93
N GLN A 24 -8.40 4.89 30.64
CA GLN A 24 -9.31 4.51 29.55
C GLN A 24 -9.25 3.02 29.21
N PHE A 25 -8.15 2.36 29.57
CA PHE A 25 -7.98 0.92 29.38
C PHE A 25 -7.84 0.24 30.74
N PRO A 26 -8.95 -0.23 31.35
CA PRO A 26 -8.85 -1.11 32.50
C PRO A 26 -8.08 -2.38 32.10
N PRO A 27 -7.47 -3.09 33.07
CA PRO A 27 -6.94 -4.43 32.82
C PRO A 27 -8.02 -5.26 32.13
N PHE A 28 -7.64 -5.93 31.04
CA PHE A 28 -8.57 -6.69 30.21
C PHE A 28 -9.44 -7.61 31.07
N SER A 29 -10.76 -7.43 31.06
CA SER A 29 -11.69 -8.29 31.79
C SER A 29 -11.55 -9.73 31.32
N SER A 30 -11.74 -10.69 32.25
CA SER A 30 -11.41 -12.11 32.07
C SER A 30 -11.93 -12.70 30.75
N ALA A 31 -11.05 -13.46 30.09
CA ALA A 31 -11.24 -14.06 28.77
C ALA A 31 -12.53 -14.89 28.62
N ASP A 32 -13.11 -15.37 29.71
CA ASP A 32 -14.26 -16.28 29.71
C ASP A 32 -15.57 -15.64 29.18
N GLU A 33 -15.83 -14.36 29.44
CA GLU A 33 -17.07 -13.69 28.99
C GLU A 33 -17.08 -13.41 27.48
N LEU A 34 -15.91 -13.16 26.90
CA LEU A 34 -15.76 -12.88 25.47
C LEU A 34 -15.48 -14.14 24.64
N SER A 35 -15.19 -15.27 25.28
CA SER A 35 -14.78 -16.51 24.63
C SER A 35 -15.81 -17.00 23.59
N GLN A 36 -17.09 -17.06 23.94
CA GLN A 36 -18.15 -17.49 23.02
C GLN A 36 -18.32 -16.55 21.82
N VAL A 37 -18.14 -15.24 22.04
CA VAL A 37 -18.22 -14.23 20.97
C VAL A 37 -17.01 -14.39 20.04
N PHE A 38 -15.81 -14.56 20.59
CA PHE A 38 -14.60 -14.80 19.81
C PHE A 38 -14.67 -16.12 19.04
N ASP A 39 -15.23 -17.18 19.61
CA ASP A 39 -15.42 -18.46 18.93
C ASP A 39 -16.35 -18.30 17.72
N SER A 40 -17.49 -17.63 17.91
CA SER A 40 -18.43 -17.32 16.81
C SER A 40 -17.78 -16.49 15.71
N LEU A 41 -17.04 -15.43 16.08
CA LEU A 41 -16.33 -14.57 15.13
C LEU A 41 -15.21 -15.33 14.40
N THR A 42 -14.51 -16.23 15.09
CA THR A 42 -13.46 -17.06 14.50
C THR A 42 -14.04 -18.01 13.47
N GLN A 43 -15.19 -18.62 13.76
CA GLN A 43 -15.89 -19.48 12.80
C GLN A 43 -16.36 -18.71 11.57
N GLU A 44 -16.96 -17.54 11.75
CA GLU A 44 -17.39 -16.68 10.63
C GLU A 44 -16.20 -16.21 9.79
N THR A 45 -15.12 -15.79 10.44
CA THR A 45 -13.88 -15.36 9.78
C THR A 45 -13.24 -16.50 8.99
N ALA A 46 -13.25 -17.74 9.52
CA ALA A 46 -12.75 -18.91 8.80
C ALA A 46 -13.55 -19.17 7.51
N HIS A 47 -14.88 -19.06 7.57
CA HIS A 47 -15.74 -19.22 6.39
C HIS A 47 -15.52 -18.12 5.35
N LEU A 48 -15.41 -16.87 5.79
CA LEU A 48 -15.12 -15.74 4.90
C LEU A 48 -13.73 -15.85 4.28
N LYS A 49 -12.74 -16.33 5.04
CA LYS A 49 -11.38 -16.56 4.54
C LYS A 49 -11.38 -17.55 3.36
N GLU A 50 -12.09 -18.67 3.48
CA GLU A 50 -12.20 -19.64 2.38
C GLU A 50 -12.90 -19.03 1.15
N LYS A 51 -13.99 -18.28 1.34
CA LYS A 51 -14.64 -17.58 0.22
C LYS A 51 -13.73 -16.59 -0.49
N VAL A 52 -12.96 -15.81 0.27
CA VAL A 52 -11.99 -14.86 -0.30
C VAL A 52 -10.89 -15.61 -1.04
N LYS A 53 -10.46 -16.76 -0.52
CA LYS A 53 -9.50 -17.64 -1.20
C LYS A 53 -10.05 -18.15 -2.54
N ASP A 54 -11.30 -18.61 -2.58
CA ASP A 54 -11.93 -19.07 -3.82
C ASP A 54 -11.97 -17.96 -4.88
N ILE A 55 -12.30 -16.73 -4.47
CA ILE A 55 -12.30 -15.55 -5.35
C ILE A 55 -10.87 -15.23 -5.82
N LEU A 56 -9.88 -15.28 -4.92
CA LEU A 56 -8.48 -15.06 -5.26
C LEU A 56 -8.02 -16.05 -6.33
N MET A 57 -8.29 -17.34 -6.13
CA MET A 57 -7.91 -18.39 -7.07
C MET A 57 -8.67 -18.28 -8.40
N GLY A 58 -9.96 -17.92 -8.37
CA GLY A 58 -10.78 -17.74 -9.56
C GLY A 58 -10.42 -16.51 -10.41
N SER A 59 -9.84 -15.47 -9.80
CA SER A 59 -9.47 -14.23 -10.50
C SER A 59 -8.28 -14.38 -11.46
N THR A 60 -7.54 -15.49 -11.38
CA THR A 60 -6.32 -15.75 -12.18
C THR A 60 -6.54 -15.80 -13.70
N ALA A 61 -7.79 -15.89 -14.16
CA ALA A 61 -8.15 -15.86 -15.58
C ALA A 61 -7.86 -14.51 -16.26
N ASP A 62 -7.99 -13.40 -15.53
CA ASP A 62 -7.58 -12.08 -15.97
C ASP A 62 -6.43 -11.59 -15.07
N PRO A 63 -5.19 -11.59 -15.57
CA PRO A 63 -4.01 -11.22 -14.79
C PRO A 63 -4.11 -9.80 -14.18
N ILE A 64 -4.76 -8.85 -14.85
CA ILE A 64 -4.87 -7.46 -14.36
C ILE A 64 -5.91 -7.38 -13.24
N GLU A 65 -7.07 -8.00 -13.43
CA GLU A 65 -8.12 -8.02 -12.40
C GLU A 65 -7.67 -8.82 -11.17
N ASN A 66 -6.88 -9.88 -11.36
CA ASN A 66 -6.23 -10.58 -10.27
C ASN A 66 -5.36 -9.65 -9.42
N VAL A 67 -4.48 -8.87 -10.04
CA VAL A 67 -3.60 -7.94 -9.31
C VAL A 67 -4.40 -6.80 -8.65
N LYS A 68 -5.49 -6.33 -9.26
CA LYS A 68 -6.42 -5.38 -8.61
C LYS A 68 -7.11 -5.97 -7.40
N PHE A 69 -7.46 -7.26 -7.44
CA PHE A 69 -8.02 -7.96 -6.29
C PHE A 69 -6.97 -8.08 -5.17
N ILE A 70 -5.72 -8.40 -5.51
CA ILE A 70 -4.59 -8.40 -4.57
C ILE A 70 -4.40 -7.02 -3.93
N ASP A 71 -4.44 -5.93 -4.71
CA ASP A 71 -4.36 -4.55 -4.18
C ASP A 71 -5.48 -4.26 -3.17
N THR A 72 -6.69 -4.79 -3.42
CA THR A 72 -7.82 -4.68 -2.50
C THR A 72 -7.55 -5.40 -1.18
N LEU A 73 -6.99 -6.63 -1.22
CA LEU A 73 -6.63 -7.38 -0.02
C LEU A 73 -5.55 -6.68 0.81
N LEU A 74 -4.56 -6.07 0.14
CA LEU A 74 -3.51 -5.28 0.79
C LEU A 74 -4.10 -4.07 1.51
N ARG A 75 -4.98 -3.31 0.85
CA ARG A 75 -5.60 -2.11 1.43
C ARG A 75 -6.56 -2.42 2.57
N LEU A 76 -7.23 -3.57 2.53
CA LEU A 76 -8.07 -4.06 3.63
C LEU A 76 -7.26 -4.59 4.81
N GLY A 77 -5.94 -4.78 4.67
CA GLY A 77 -5.08 -5.31 5.72
C GLY A 77 -5.29 -6.80 6.01
N ILE A 78 -5.85 -7.55 5.06
CA ILE A 78 -6.15 -8.99 5.21
C ILE A 78 -5.31 -9.89 4.29
N SER A 79 -4.37 -9.31 3.53
CA SER A 79 -3.47 -10.05 2.64
C SER A 79 -2.60 -11.08 3.37
N TYR A 80 -2.30 -10.87 4.65
CA TYR A 80 -1.49 -11.77 5.48
C TYR A 80 -2.09 -13.19 5.61
N HIS A 81 -3.39 -13.34 5.33
CA HIS A 81 -4.03 -14.64 5.30
C HIS A 81 -3.71 -15.49 4.07
N PHE A 82 -3.15 -14.87 3.02
CA PHE A 82 -2.98 -15.44 1.67
C PHE A 82 -1.57 -15.18 1.11
N GLU A 83 -0.55 -14.98 1.96
CA GLU A 83 0.79 -14.54 1.52
C GLU A 83 1.40 -15.46 0.46
N ASP A 84 1.37 -16.77 0.69
CA ASP A 84 1.91 -17.77 -0.24
C ASP A 84 1.13 -17.80 -1.55
N ASP A 85 -0.20 -17.77 -1.48
CA ASP A 85 -1.08 -17.77 -2.65
C ASP A 85 -0.81 -16.53 -3.53
N ILE A 86 -0.75 -15.34 -2.92
CA ILE A 86 -0.48 -14.08 -3.61
C ILE A 86 0.92 -14.10 -4.23
N LYS A 87 1.95 -14.51 -3.47
CA LYS A 87 3.32 -14.54 -3.96
C LYS A 87 3.46 -15.46 -5.18
N ASN A 88 2.89 -16.66 -5.12
CA ASN A 88 2.91 -17.62 -6.23
C ASN A 88 2.22 -17.07 -7.49
N GLN A 89 1.08 -16.38 -7.32
CA GLN A 89 0.36 -15.76 -8.43
C GLN A 89 1.15 -14.60 -9.05
N LEU A 90 1.76 -13.73 -8.24
CA LEU A 90 2.59 -12.64 -8.73
C LEU A 90 3.85 -13.17 -9.45
N GLU A 91 4.51 -14.21 -8.94
CA GLU A 91 5.64 -14.86 -9.62
C GLU A 91 5.24 -15.45 -10.98
N THR A 92 4.09 -16.14 -11.02
CA THR A 92 3.53 -16.71 -12.25
C THR A 92 3.20 -15.62 -13.27
N PHE A 93 2.59 -14.52 -12.80
CA PHE A 93 2.30 -13.35 -13.62
C PHE A 93 3.61 -12.79 -14.19
N PHE A 94 4.59 -12.50 -13.34
CA PHE A 94 5.81 -11.80 -13.74
C PHE A 94 6.62 -12.58 -14.78
N THR A 95 6.65 -13.92 -14.65
CA THR A 95 7.34 -14.81 -15.58
C THR A 95 6.59 -14.98 -16.90
N SER A 96 5.26 -15.08 -16.87
CA SER A 96 4.44 -15.37 -18.06
C SER A 96 4.10 -14.11 -18.87
N HIS A 97 4.15 -12.93 -18.25
CA HIS A 97 3.60 -11.69 -18.80
C HIS A 97 4.62 -10.55 -18.90
N HIS A 98 5.90 -10.88 -19.14
CA HIS A 98 7.00 -9.92 -19.18
C HIS A 98 6.76 -8.73 -20.16
N ASN A 99 5.90 -8.90 -21.18
CA ASN A 99 5.59 -7.89 -22.19
C ASN A 99 4.18 -7.29 -22.08
N LEU A 100 3.39 -7.61 -21.05
CA LEU A 100 1.99 -7.21 -20.95
C LEU A 100 1.81 -5.68 -20.98
N PHE A 101 2.76 -4.94 -20.39
CA PHE A 101 2.76 -3.49 -20.38
C PHE A 101 3.59 -2.83 -21.50
N SER A 102 4.19 -3.64 -22.39
CA SER A 102 4.95 -3.13 -23.55
C SER A 102 4.03 -2.59 -24.66
N GLY A 103 2.71 -2.76 -24.54
CA GLY A 103 1.70 -2.25 -25.47
C GLY A 103 0.75 -1.20 -24.89
N ASN A 104 -0.06 -0.59 -25.75
CA ASN A 104 -1.01 0.48 -25.41
C ASN A 104 -2.36 -0.01 -24.86
N HIS A 105 -2.46 -1.26 -24.38
CA HIS A 105 -3.75 -1.88 -24.07
C HIS A 105 -4.26 -1.62 -22.64
N HIS A 106 -3.43 -1.09 -21.75
CA HIS A 106 -3.81 -0.85 -20.35
C HIS A 106 -3.80 0.62 -20.00
N ASP A 107 -4.87 1.05 -19.35
CA ASP A 107 -5.07 2.40 -18.84
C ASP A 107 -4.08 2.78 -17.73
N LEU A 108 -4.07 4.06 -17.37
CA LEU A 108 -3.17 4.60 -16.35
C LEU A 108 -3.41 3.95 -14.99
N ASN A 109 -4.67 3.82 -14.59
CA ASN A 109 -5.05 3.21 -13.32
C ASN A 109 -4.52 1.78 -13.16
N SER A 110 -4.78 0.91 -14.13
CA SER A 110 -4.37 -0.48 -14.12
C SER A 110 -2.85 -0.62 -14.16
N THR A 111 -2.17 0.17 -15.00
CA THR A 111 -0.71 0.16 -15.06
C THR A 111 -0.09 0.58 -13.73
N SER A 112 -0.64 1.62 -13.10
CA SER A 112 -0.19 2.11 -11.79
C SER A 112 -0.45 1.13 -10.64
N ILE A 113 -1.63 0.49 -10.59
CA ILE A 113 -1.95 -0.53 -9.58
C ILE A 113 -0.97 -1.70 -9.71
N VAL A 114 -0.79 -2.21 -10.92
CA VAL A 114 0.09 -3.36 -11.14
C VAL A 114 1.53 -3.00 -10.77
N PHE A 115 2.04 -1.85 -11.25
CA PHE A 115 3.36 -1.37 -10.87
C PHE A 115 3.54 -1.29 -9.35
N ARG A 116 2.55 -0.74 -8.65
CA ARG A 116 2.57 -0.58 -7.19
C ARG A 116 2.66 -1.93 -6.47
N VAL A 117 1.76 -2.87 -6.79
CA VAL A 117 1.74 -4.21 -6.16
C VAL A 117 3.07 -4.94 -6.39
N PHE A 118 3.57 -4.95 -7.63
CA PHE A 118 4.83 -5.62 -7.93
C PHE A 118 6.03 -5.03 -7.18
N LYS A 119 6.15 -3.69 -7.14
CA LYS A 119 7.21 -3.02 -6.39
C LYS A 119 7.11 -3.28 -4.88
N GLN A 120 5.89 -3.30 -4.31
CA GLN A 120 5.68 -3.61 -2.89
C GLN A 120 6.07 -5.04 -2.52
N TYR A 121 5.89 -6.00 -3.44
CA TYR A 121 6.34 -7.39 -3.26
C TYR A 121 7.81 -7.61 -3.64
N GLY A 122 8.56 -6.55 -3.95
CA GLY A 122 9.99 -6.61 -4.22
C GLY A 122 10.38 -6.99 -5.65
N PHE A 123 9.42 -7.04 -6.59
CA PHE A 123 9.72 -7.30 -7.98
C PHE A 123 10.35 -6.08 -8.66
N LYS A 124 11.38 -6.31 -9.48
CA LYS A 124 12.07 -5.27 -10.24
C LYS A 124 11.30 -4.93 -11.53
N MET A 125 10.18 -4.23 -11.37
CA MET A 125 9.44 -3.67 -12.51
C MET A 125 10.04 -2.32 -12.95
N SER A 126 10.32 -2.16 -14.24
CA SER A 126 10.84 -0.88 -14.76
C SER A 126 9.75 0.20 -14.73
N CYS A 127 10.12 1.44 -14.36
CA CYS A 127 9.23 2.60 -14.48
C CYS A 127 8.93 2.97 -15.95
N ASP A 128 9.65 2.40 -16.92
CA ASP A 128 9.42 2.62 -18.35
C ASP A 128 8.02 2.22 -18.82
N VAL A 129 7.31 1.38 -18.06
CA VAL A 129 5.90 1.04 -18.32
C VAL A 129 4.99 2.27 -18.40
N PHE A 130 5.42 3.41 -17.84
CA PHE A 130 4.69 4.67 -17.88
C PHE A 130 5.03 5.54 -19.10
N ASN A 131 6.05 5.20 -19.90
CA ASN A 131 6.43 6.01 -21.07
C ASN A 131 5.31 6.16 -22.11
N LYS A 132 4.41 5.17 -22.22
CA LYS A 132 3.22 5.25 -23.10
C LYS A 132 2.24 6.37 -22.71
N PHE A 133 2.31 6.87 -21.49
CA PHE A 133 1.51 7.99 -20.99
C PHE A 133 2.19 9.35 -21.21
N LYS A 134 3.35 9.37 -21.89
CA LYS A 134 4.06 10.59 -22.24
C LYS A 134 3.84 10.97 -23.70
N ASN A 135 3.94 12.27 -23.97
CA ASN A 135 3.92 12.89 -25.28
C ASN A 135 5.30 12.78 -25.96
N THR A 136 5.38 13.19 -27.22
CA THR A 136 6.63 13.19 -28.01
C THR A 136 7.70 14.15 -27.47
N ASP A 137 7.29 15.15 -26.69
CA ASP A 137 8.18 16.07 -25.99
C ASP A 137 8.73 15.50 -24.67
N GLY A 138 8.32 14.27 -24.31
CA GLY A 138 8.76 13.61 -23.10
C GLY A 138 8.04 14.08 -21.83
N LYS A 139 6.87 14.72 -21.91
CA LYS A 139 6.04 15.06 -20.75
C LYS A 139 4.82 14.17 -20.62
N PHE A 140 4.26 13.99 -19.42
CA PHE A 140 2.96 13.31 -19.25
C PHE A 140 1.85 14.00 -20.06
N LYS A 141 0.98 13.20 -20.68
CA LYS A 141 -0.13 13.69 -21.51
C LYS A 141 -1.13 14.48 -20.66
N GLU A 142 -1.48 15.68 -21.08
CA GLU A 142 -2.54 16.48 -20.42
C GLU A 142 -3.90 15.78 -20.45
N THR A 143 -4.16 14.90 -21.42
CA THR A 143 -5.39 14.08 -21.47
C THR A 143 -5.55 13.14 -20.27
N LEU A 144 -4.50 12.93 -19.45
CA LEU A 144 -4.58 12.13 -18.23
C LEU A 144 -5.24 12.87 -17.08
N ILE A 145 -5.33 14.20 -17.14
CA ILE A 145 -5.91 15.03 -16.09
C ILE A 145 -7.39 14.68 -15.88
N ASP A 146 -8.10 14.28 -16.94
CA ASP A 146 -9.49 13.84 -16.89
C ASP A 146 -9.67 12.47 -16.21
N ASP A 147 -8.63 11.61 -16.17
CA ASP A 147 -8.63 10.33 -15.47
C ASP A 147 -8.15 10.50 -14.02
N VAL A 148 -9.00 11.10 -13.18
CA VAL A 148 -8.70 11.35 -11.76
C VAL A 148 -8.29 10.07 -11.03
N ARG A 149 -8.91 8.94 -11.36
CA ARG A 149 -8.59 7.64 -10.75
C ARG A 149 -7.20 7.17 -11.16
N GLY A 150 -6.86 7.26 -12.45
CA GLY A 150 -5.52 6.97 -12.95
C GLY A 150 -4.46 7.89 -12.36
N MET A 151 -4.75 9.18 -12.23
CA MET A 151 -3.89 10.18 -11.61
C MET A 151 -3.58 9.85 -10.16
N LEU A 152 -4.60 9.51 -9.37
CA LEU A 152 -4.41 9.09 -7.97
C LEU A 152 -3.58 7.80 -7.88
N SER A 153 -3.86 6.81 -8.73
CA SER A 153 -3.09 5.58 -8.76
C SER A 153 -1.63 5.82 -9.16
N LEU A 154 -1.36 6.72 -10.13
CA LEU A 154 -0.01 7.10 -10.53
C LEU A 154 0.72 7.85 -9.42
N TYR A 155 0.05 8.76 -8.73
CA TYR A 155 0.58 9.47 -7.57
C TYR A 155 1.07 8.49 -6.50
N GLU A 156 0.23 7.52 -6.11
CA GLU A 156 0.60 6.48 -5.15
C GLU A 156 1.76 5.61 -5.65
N ALA A 157 1.78 5.25 -6.94
CA ALA A 157 2.84 4.45 -7.54
C ALA A 157 4.19 5.19 -7.56
N ALA A 158 4.19 6.51 -7.79
CA ALA A 158 5.39 7.35 -7.85
C ALA A 158 6.14 7.46 -6.51
N TYR A 159 5.49 7.16 -5.38
CA TYR A 159 6.15 7.06 -4.08
C TYR A 159 7.02 5.81 -3.90
N LEU A 160 6.86 4.79 -4.76
CA LEU A 160 7.68 3.58 -4.74
C LEU A 160 8.95 3.72 -5.58
N ARG A 161 9.29 4.94 -6.00
CA ARG A 161 10.49 5.22 -6.76
C ARG A 161 11.76 4.96 -5.96
N VAL A 162 12.79 4.50 -6.66
CA VAL A 162 14.15 4.40 -6.13
C VAL A 162 15.07 5.43 -6.81
N HIS A 163 16.29 5.59 -6.30
CA HIS A 163 17.27 6.51 -6.90
C HIS A 163 17.49 6.20 -8.39
N GLY A 164 17.44 7.25 -9.23
CA GLY A 164 17.62 7.15 -10.68
C GLY A 164 16.34 6.93 -11.48
N GLU A 165 15.16 6.83 -10.84
CA GLU A 165 13.87 6.76 -11.54
C GLU A 165 13.27 8.16 -11.75
N ASP A 166 13.93 9.01 -12.55
CA ASP A 166 13.52 10.40 -12.85
C ASP A 166 12.11 10.49 -13.43
N LEU A 167 11.69 9.45 -14.17
CA LEU A 167 10.33 9.32 -14.70
C LEU A 167 9.28 9.40 -13.58
N LEU A 168 9.53 8.74 -12.44
CA LEU A 168 8.60 8.73 -11.32
C LEU A 168 8.67 10.01 -10.49
N GLU A 169 9.81 10.70 -10.48
CA GLU A 169 9.91 12.05 -9.91
C GLU A 169 9.03 13.03 -10.70
N GLU A 170 9.11 12.98 -12.03
CA GLU A 170 8.22 13.76 -12.91
C GLU A 170 6.75 13.38 -12.71
N ALA A 171 6.46 12.08 -12.62
CA ALA A 171 5.10 11.60 -12.38
C ALA A 171 4.52 12.13 -11.06
N LEU A 172 5.35 12.18 -10.00
CA LEU A 172 4.94 12.74 -8.72
C LEU A 172 4.63 14.23 -8.84
N ALA A 173 5.49 15.01 -9.51
CA ALA A 173 5.28 16.44 -9.71
C ALA A 173 3.97 16.71 -10.49
N PHE A 174 3.81 16.04 -11.64
CA PHE A 174 2.63 16.15 -12.49
C PHE A 174 1.34 15.80 -11.73
N THR A 175 1.32 14.65 -11.06
CA THR A 175 0.12 14.21 -10.33
C THR A 175 -0.20 15.11 -9.14
N THR A 176 0.81 15.57 -8.40
CA THR A 176 0.62 16.48 -7.25
C THR A 176 0.02 17.81 -7.66
N GLU A 177 0.52 18.42 -8.75
CA GLU A 177 0.01 19.69 -9.26
C GLU A 177 -1.47 19.58 -9.63
N HIS A 178 -1.81 18.60 -10.45
CA HIS A 178 -3.17 18.46 -10.97
C HIS A 178 -4.16 17.95 -9.93
N LEU A 179 -3.79 17.00 -9.05
CA LEU A 179 -4.68 16.54 -7.98
C LEU A 179 -5.02 17.66 -6.98
N LYS A 180 -4.06 18.56 -6.66
CA LYS A 180 -4.34 19.74 -5.83
C LYS A 180 -5.25 20.74 -6.52
N SER A 181 -5.17 20.84 -7.85
CA SER A 181 -6.03 21.74 -8.61
C SER A 181 -7.51 21.33 -8.59
N LEU A 182 -7.81 20.06 -8.30
CA LEU A 182 -9.16 19.53 -8.13
C LEU A 182 -9.80 19.88 -6.78
N GLU A 183 -9.01 20.38 -5.81
CA GLU A 183 -9.50 20.74 -4.46
C GLU A 183 -10.19 22.13 -4.43
N ASN A 184 -10.23 22.84 -5.57
CA ASN A 184 -10.77 24.20 -5.70
C ASN A 184 -12.12 24.25 -6.42
#